data_AF-A0A1D1XFN8-F1
#
_entry.id   AF-A0A1D1XFN8-F1
#
_cell.length_a   1.000
_cell.length_b   1.000
_cell.length_c   1.000
_cell.angle_alpha   90.00
_cell.angle_beta   90.00
_cell.angle_gamma   90.00
#
_symmetry.space_group_name_H-M   'P 1'
#
loop_
_entity.id
_entity.type
_entity.pdbx_description
1 polymer ?
#
loop_
_entity_poly.entity_id
_entity_poly.type
_entity_poly.pdbx_seq_one_letter_code
_entity_poly.pdbx_strand_id
1 'polypeptide(L)'
;MDAARSWEEGTAQSHISRGGEGRGRASECRDCSFLSLRLSLCYTSVLRACHFLSMASELSKILPRVLIVSRRSVRKNKFVDFVGEYHLDLIVGYGAVPVIVPRVAGVHMLLDSFEPIHGVLLCEGEDIDPSHYQAEVSGLSPEELEEIRRLHASDTAVDREKDSIELRLAKLCLERNIPYLGICRGSQILNVACGGSLYQDIGKELSKSGGEAVAHIDYDDYDGHRHPVRVVEGTPLHAWFKGSLGEGVGTELAVNSYHHQGVKRLAERFVPMAFAPDGLVEGFYDPDAYNPEEGKFIMGLQFHPERMRRSGSDEFDYPGCPSAYQEFVRAVIAYQKKVNSSTPVPKGLKMDRAMEKKRKIIVRSFSLARDMYASRVVLPPSEETDLEVGAEFLESNMALSLQQENRLKQMGATVRNASSYMQKLKMNEERETLARNVMGKMSIEQLSELLSFYHMMGQICSDVLEIKLLDTL
;
A
#
# COMPACT_ATOMS: atom_id res chain seq x y z
N MET A 1 -43.21 8.90 -27.29
CA MET A 1 -42.51 9.83 -26.41
C MET A 1 -41.11 9.28 -26.23
N ASP A 2 -40.02 9.77 -26.80
CA ASP A 2 -39.80 10.84 -27.76
C ASP A 2 -38.61 10.46 -28.62
N ALA A 3 -38.68 10.88 -29.88
CA ALA A 3 -37.63 10.72 -30.87
C ALA A 3 -36.68 11.93 -30.86
N ALA A 4 -35.46 11.65 -31.33
CA ALA A 4 -34.40 12.54 -31.74
C ALA A 4 -34.81 13.95 -32.21
N ARG A 5 -33.96 14.95 -31.89
CA ARG A 5 -33.87 16.20 -32.67
C ARG A 5 -32.42 16.57 -32.97
N SER A 6 -32.23 16.83 -34.25
CA SER A 6 -31.08 17.42 -34.93
C SER A 6 -31.09 18.96 -34.84
N TRP A 7 -29.89 19.54 -34.84
CA TRP A 7 -29.38 20.68 -35.62
C TRP A 7 -30.32 21.82 -36.07
N GLU A 8 -29.92 23.07 -35.74
CA GLU A 8 -29.63 24.23 -36.64
C GLU A 8 -29.55 25.52 -35.78
N GLU A 9 -28.45 26.28 -35.82
CA GLU A 9 -28.30 27.57 -36.56
C GLU A 9 -29.46 28.56 -36.33
N GLY A 10 -29.32 29.83 -35.97
CA GLY A 10 -28.23 30.80 -35.91
C GLY A 10 -28.87 32.20 -35.87
N THR A 11 -28.10 33.21 -35.46
CA THR A 11 -28.24 34.66 -35.75
C THR A 11 -29.42 35.48 -35.20
N ALA A 12 -29.09 36.52 -34.41
CA ALA A 12 -29.37 37.96 -34.66
C ALA A 12 -28.93 38.77 -33.42
N GLN A 13 -27.84 39.58 -33.47
CA GLN A 13 -27.84 41.04 -33.74
C GLN A 13 -28.78 41.84 -32.80
N SER A 14 -28.35 42.86 -32.05
CA SER A 14 -27.64 44.05 -32.55
C SER A 14 -27.24 45.03 -31.43
N HIS A 15 -26.13 45.74 -31.71
CA HIS A 15 -25.71 47.10 -31.33
C HIS A 15 -26.62 48.00 -30.46
N ILE A 16 -26.00 48.79 -29.56
CA ILE A 16 -25.75 50.24 -29.75
C ILE A 16 -24.96 50.82 -28.55
N SER A 17 -23.92 51.57 -28.89
CA SER A 17 -23.08 52.42 -28.04
C SER A 17 -23.54 53.89 -28.04
N ARG A 18 -23.43 54.61 -26.91
CA ARG A 18 -23.32 56.08 -26.69
C ARG A 18 -23.37 56.30 -25.16
N GLY A 19 -22.61 57.15 -24.46
CA GLY A 19 -21.63 58.21 -24.74
C GLY A 19 -21.67 59.22 -23.55
N GLY A 20 -20.54 59.80 -23.15
CA GLY A 20 -20.41 60.98 -22.24
C GLY A 20 -20.02 60.66 -20.79
N GLU A 21 -18.75 60.77 -20.36
CA GLU A 21 -17.95 61.96 -19.99
C GLU A 21 -18.06 62.38 -18.51
N GLY A 22 -16.93 62.33 -17.79
CA GLY A 22 -16.76 62.88 -16.43
C GLY A 22 -15.41 62.51 -15.82
N ARG A 23 -14.40 63.40 -15.97
CA ARG A 23 -13.00 63.27 -15.51
C ARG A 23 -12.85 63.27 -13.98
N GLY A 24 -11.87 62.53 -13.46
CA GLY A 24 -11.30 62.74 -12.13
C GLY A 24 -10.25 61.70 -11.73
N ARG A 25 -8.98 62.11 -11.69
CA ARG A 25 -7.77 61.31 -11.40
C ARG A 25 -7.81 60.57 -10.05
N ALA A 26 -7.33 59.34 -10.01
CA ALA A 26 -6.25 58.93 -9.09
C ALA A 26 -5.57 57.67 -9.63
N SER A 27 -4.26 57.72 -9.74
CA SER A 27 -3.38 56.61 -10.09
C SER A 27 -3.50 55.48 -9.07
N GLU A 28 -4.23 54.43 -9.42
CA GLU A 28 -4.17 53.18 -8.66
C GLU A 28 -2.81 52.50 -8.86
N CYS A 29 -2.20 52.24 -7.72
CA CYS A 29 -0.88 51.69 -7.52
C CYS A 29 -0.76 50.30 -8.17
N ARG A 30 0.10 50.17 -9.18
CA ARG A 30 0.46 48.87 -9.80
C ARG A 30 1.23 47.93 -8.87
N ASP A 31 1.52 48.34 -7.63
CA ASP A 31 2.24 47.53 -6.64
C ASP A 31 1.32 46.71 -5.70
N CYS A 32 0.01 47.01 -5.63
CA CYS A 32 -0.92 46.22 -4.80
C CYS A 32 -1.37 44.90 -5.45
N SER A 33 -1.36 44.81 -6.78
CA SER A 33 -1.72 43.58 -7.50
C SER A 33 -0.61 42.52 -7.46
N PHE A 34 0.66 42.93 -7.34
CA PHE A 34 1.79 42.02 -7.15
C PHE A 34 1.85 41.42 -5.74
N LEU A 35 1.47 42.19 -4.71
CA LEU A 35 1.39 41.68 -3.33
C LEU A 35 0.22 40.70 -3.17
N SER A 36 -0.93 41.00 -3.78
CA SER A 36 -2.12 40.12 -3.79
C SER A 36 -1.86 38.78 -4.50
N LEU A 37 -1.13 38.78 -5.64
CA LEU A 37 -0.74 37.54 -6.32
C LEU A 37 0.30 36.73 -5.52
N ARG A 38 1.28 37.39 -4.88
CA ARG A 38 2.26 36.72 -4.01
C ARG A 38 1.60 36.13 -2.77
N LEU A 39 0.65 36.84 -2.16
CA LEU A 39 -0.14 36.35 -1.03
C LEU A 39 -1.03 35.18 -1.43
N SER A 40 -1.65 35.17 -2.62
CA SER A 40 -2.49 34.06 -3.12
C SER A 40 -1.70 32.80 -3.51
N LEU A 41 -0.49 32.97 -4.07
CA LEU A 41 0.47 31.89 -4.31
C LEU A 41 1.04 31.33 -3.00
N CYS A 42 1.27 32.19 -1.99
CA CYS A 42 1.62 31.76 -0.64
C CYS A 42 0.44 31.06 0.05
N TYR A 43 -0.80 31.54 -0.14
CA TYR A 43 -2.04 30.97 0.42
C TYR A 43 -2.32 29.54 -0.07
N THR A 44 -2.14 29.29 -1.37
CA THR A 44 -2.31 27.96 -1.98
C THR A 44 -1.17 27.00 -1.62
N SER A 45 0.03 27.53 -1.37
CA SER A 45 1.20 26.75 -0.90
C SER A 45 1.09 26.42 0.59
N VAL A 46 0.59 27.35 1.41
CA VAL A 46 0.39 27.21 2.87
C VAL A 46 -0.83 26.35 3.19
N LEU A 47 -1.94 26.44 2.43
CA LEU A 47 -3.07 25.51 2.56
C LEU A 47 -2.69 24.07 2.17
N ARG A 48 -1.84 23.90 1.15
CA ARG A 48 -1.24 22.58 0.84
C ARG A 48 -0.27 22.12 1.92
N ALA A 49 0.54 23.01 2.48
CA ALA A 49 1.45 22.69 3.58
C ALA A 49 0.71 22.34 4.88
N CYS A 50 -0.39 23.02 5.22
CA CYS A 50 -1.19 22.74 6.41
C CYS A 50 -1.95 21.41 6.29
N HIS A 51 -2.47 21.06 5.10
CA HIS A 51 -3.01 19.72 4.84
C HIS A 51 -1.92 18.62 4.89
N PHE A 52 -0.70 18.93 4.43
CA PHE A 52 0.44 18.02 4.56
C PHE A 52 0.92 17.88 6.01
N LEU A 53 0.88 18.93 6.82
CA LEU A 53 1.38 18.97 8.19
C LEU A 53 0.40 18.34 9.20
N SER A 54 -0.90 18.46 8.98
CA SER A 54 -1.94 17.72 9.72
C SER A 54 -1.82 16.20 9.51
N MET A 55 -1.42 15.77 8.31
CA MET A 55 -1.03 14.36 8.07
C MET A 55 0.39 14.03 8.56
N ALA A 56 1.28 15.02 8.71
CA ALA A 56 2.68 14.80 9.06
C ALA A 56 2.92 14.35 10.50
N SER A 57 2.03 14.73 11.43
CA SER A 57 2.11 14.27 12.82
C SER A 57 1.82 12.76 12.95
N GLU A 58 1.04 12.18 12.02
CA GLU A 58 0.87 10.73 11.87
C GLU A 58 1.97 10.08 10.99
N LEU A 59 2.55 10.80 10.03
CA LEU A 59 3.60 10.30 9.12
C LEU A 59 4.96 10.04 9.79
N SER A 60 5.15 10.39 11.07
CA SER A 60 6.34 9.96 11.84
C SER A 60 6.34 8.45 12.14
N LYS A 61 5.22 7.75 11.89
CA LYS A 61 5.14 6.29 11.87
C LYS A 61 5.03 5.82 10.42
N ILE A 62 6.09 5.21 9.89
CA ILE A 62 5.96 4.42 8.65
C ILE A 62 4.94 3.33 8.94
N LEU A 63 3.70 3.46 8.45
CA LEU A 63 2.68 2.43 8.66
C LEU A 63 3.15 1.11 8.05
N PRO A 64 2.88 -0.05 8.69
CA PRO A 64 3.28 -1.34 8.17
C PRO A 64 2.65 -1.58 6.80
N ARG A 65 3.47 -1.91 5.80
CA ARG A 65 3.07 -2.04 4.39
C ARG A 65 2.98 -3.50 4.00
N VAL A 66 1.82 -3.91 3.50
CA VAL A 66 1.58 -5.26 2.99
C VAL A 66 1.44 -5.18 1.48
N LEU A 67 2.35 -5.82 0.75
CA LEU A 67 2.24 -5.94 -0.70
C LEU A 67 1.21 -7.01 -1.05
N ILE A 68 0.34 -6.70 -2.00
CA ILE A 68 -0.71 -7.62 -2.49
C ILE A 68 -0.67 -7.64 -4.01
N VAL A 69 -0.39 -8.79 -4.61
CA VAL A 69 -0.33 -8.90 -6.08
C VAL A 69 -1.75 -8.90 -6.65
N SER A 70 -1.99 -8.04 -7.63
CA SER A 70 -3.31 -7.90 -8.26
C SER A 70 -3.66 -9.08 -9.18
N ARG A 71 -4.95 -9.44 -9.20
CA ARG A 71 -5.59 -10.23 -10.25
C ARG A 71 -5.94 -9.34 -11.45
N ARG A 72 -6.32 -9.92 -12.59
CA ARG A 72 -6.85 -9.16 -13.74
C ARG A 72 -8.20 -9.67 -14.15
N SER A 73 -9.02 -8.74 -14.59
CA SER A 73 -10.23 -9.03 -15.35
C SER A 73 -10.22 -8.23 -16.64
N VAL A 74 -11.04 -8.66 -17.61
CA VAL A 74 -11.30 -7.91 -18.83
C VAL A 74 -12.64 -7.20 -18.66
N ARG A 75 -12.61 -5.87 -18.59
CA ARG A 75 -13.82 -5.05 -18.54
C ARG A 75 -13.88 -4.15 -19.78
N LYS A 76 -14.90 -4.34 -20.61
CA LYS A 76 -15.08 -3.58 -21.87
C LYS A 76 -13.82 -3.62 -22.76
N ASN A 77 -13.27 -4.82 -22.97
CA ASN A 77 -12.03 -5.06 -23.74
C ASN A 77 -10.79 -4.33 -23.21
N LYS A 78 -10.77 -3.99 -21.91
CA LYS A 78 -9.62 -3.39 -21.23
C LYS A 78 -9.22 -4.27 -20.06
N PHE A 79 -7.93 -4.48 -19.90
CA PHE A 79 -7.39 -5.12 -18.72
C PHE A 79 -7.53 -4.20 -17.52
N VAL A 80 -8.05 -4.76 -16.43
CA VAL A 80 -8.21 -4.08 -15.14
C VAL A 80 -7.58 -4.97 -14.08
N ASP A 81 -6.56 -4.43 -13.41
CA ASP A 81 -5.96 -5.08 -12.26
C ASP A 81 -6.79 -4.77 -11.00
N PHE A 82 -7.06 -5.78 -10.17
CA PHE A 82 -7.90 -5.66 -8.98
C PHE A 82 -7.47 -6.62 -7.85
N VAL A 83 -7.95 -6.35 -6.63
CA VAL A 83 -7.83 -7.23 -5.45
C VAL A 83 -9.22 -7.31 -4.80
N GLY A 84 -9.60 -8.47 -4.28
CA GLY A 84 -10.87 -8.64 -3.57
C GLY A 84 -10.94 -7.76 -2.31
N GLU A 85 -12.11 -7.15 -2.08
CA GLU A 85 -12.31 -6.16 -1.02
C GLU A 85 -12.07 -6.75 0.38
N TYR A 86 -12.51 -7.98 0.65
CA TYR A 86 -12.31 -8.64 1.94
C TYR A 86 -10.84 -8.73 2.37
N HIS A 87 -9.92 -8.95 1.42
CA HIS A 87 -8.48 -8.93 1.72
C HIS A 87 -8.05 -7.54 2.18
N LEU A 88 -8.47 -6.50 1.46
CA LEU A 88 -8.11 -5.11 1.76
C LEU A 88 -8.69 -4.67 3.11
N ASP A 89 -9.96 -4.98 3.36
CA ASP A 89 -10.66 -4.64 4.60
C ASP A 89 -10.03 -5.28 5.82
N LEU A 90 -9.62 -6.55 5.73
CA LEU A 90 -8.96 -7.23 6.86
C LEU A 90 -7.56 -6.66 7.12
N ILE A 91 -6.79 -6.36 6.08
CA ILE A 91 -5.46 -5.75 6.24
C ILE A 91 -5.57 -4.36 6.88
N VAL A 92 -6.50 -3.52 6.38
CA VAL A 92 -6.74 -2.17 6.93
C VAL A 92 -7.31 -2.26 8.35
N GLY A 93 -8.30 -3.12 8.56
CA GLY A 93 -8.99 -3.30 9.84
C GLY A 93 -8.08 -3.76 10.98
N TYR A 94 -7.00 -4.47 10.68
CA TYR A 94 -5.99 -4.87 11.67
C TYR A 94 -4.78 -3.93 11.75
N GLY A 95 -4.78 -2.81 11.02
CA GLY A 95 -3.81 -1.72 11.20
C GLY A 95 -2.59 -1.77 10.28
N ALA A 96 -2.70 -2.40 9.11
CA ALA A 96 -1.67 -2.36 8.06
C ALA A 96 -2.19 -1.66 6.79
N VAL A 97 -1.26 -1.21 5.95
CA VAL A 97 -1.55 -0.52 4.68
C VAL A 97 -1.36 -1.48 3.52
N PRO A 98 -2.43 -1.81 2.77
CA PRO A 98 -2.31 -2.61 1.56
C PRO A 98 -1.68 -1.80 0.43
N VAL A 99 -0.71 -2.40 -0.26
CA VAL A 99 -0.04 -1.85 -1.45
C VAL A 99 -0.23 -2.82 -2.59
N ILE A 100 -1.10 -2.45 -3.54
CA ILE A 100 -1.39 -3.30 -4.70
C ILE A 100 -0.19 -3.28 -5.65
N VAL A 101 0.36 -4.46 -5.94
CA VAL A 101 1.42 -4.68 -6.92
C VAL A 101 0.75 -5.04 -8.24
N PRO A 102 0.83 -4.18 -9.27
CA PRO A 102 0.17 -4.41 -10.54
C PRO A 102 0.86 -5.54 -11.28
N ARG A 103 0.09 -6.28 -12.07
CA ARG A 103 0.63 -7.41 -12.83
C ARG A 103 1.01 -6.98 -14.24
N VAL A 104 2.14 -6.32 -14.36
CA VAL A 104 2.64 -5.80 -15.64
C VAL A 104 4.04 -6.32 -15.89
N ALA A 105 4.37 -6.54 -17.17
CA ALA A 105 5.69 -6.97 -17.58
C ALA A 105 6.80 -6.10 -16.98
N GLY A 106 7.80 -6.75 -16.39
CA GLY A 106 8.95 -6.10 -15.76
C GLY A 106 8.76 -5.70 -14.29
N VAL A 107 7.55 -5.79 -13.72
CA VAL A 107 7.33 -5.47 -12.29
C VAL A 107 8.16 -6.37 -11.37
N HIS A 108 8.37 -7.65 -11.74
CA HIS A 108 9.22 -8.57 -10.99
C HIS A 108 10.68 -8.08 -10.85
N MET A 109 11.18 -7.25 -11.78
CA MET A 109 12.51 -6.63 -11.71
C MET A 109 12.54 -5.37 -10.84
N LEU A 110 11.38 -4.78 -10.58
CA LEU A 110 11.21 -3.51 -9.87
C LEU A 110 10.70 -3.68 -8.44
N LEU A 111 10.63 -4.92 -7.93
CA LEU A 111 10.08 -5.20 -6.58
C LEU A 111 10.81 -4.45 -5.46
N ASP A 112 12.11 -4.20 -5.61
CA ASP A 112 12.88 -3.39 -4.65
C ASP A 112 12.37 -1.92 -4.56
N SER A 113 11.69 -1.42 -5.60
CA SER A 113 11.08 -0.08 -5.59
C SER A 113 9.84 0.01 -4.69
N PHE A 114 9.30 -1.12 -4.21
CA PHE A 114 8.20 -1.16 -3.26
C PHE A 114 8.66 -1.08 -1.80
N GLU A 115 9.97 -1.02 -1.53
CA GLU A 115 10.49 -0.92 -0.17
C GLU A 115 10.04 0.35 0.60
N PRO A 116 9.96 0.28 1.95
CA PRO A 116 10.07 -0.93 2.78
C PRO A 116 8.87 -1.89 2.61
N ILE A 117 9.16 -3.20 2.54
CA ILE A 117 8.19 -4.29 2.49
C ILE A 117 8.11 -4.91 3.89
N HIS A 118 6.95 -4.82 4.54
CA HIS A 118 6.76 -5.33 5.90
C HIS A 118 5.96 -6.64 5.94
N GLY A 119 5.20 -6.91 4.88
CA GLY A 119 4.47 -8.15 4.69
C GLY A 119 4.11 -8.36 3.22
N VAL A 120 3.82 -9.60 2.87
CA VAL A 120 3.30 -9.98 1.56
C VAL A 120 2.08 -10.87 1.75
N LEU A 121 0.99 -10.52 1.09
CA LEU A 121 -0.21 -11.34 0.97
C LEU A 121 -0.36 -11.73 -0.51
N LEU A 122 -0.31 -13.03 -0.81
CA LEU A 122 -0.61 -13.54 -2.14
C LEU A 122 -2.01 -14.20 -2.11
N CYS A 123 -2.90 -13.69 -2.96
CA CYS A 123 -4.30 -14.09 -3.02
C CYS A 123 -4.54 -15.17 -4.10
N GLU A 124 -5.81 -15.46 -4.36
CA GLU A 124 -6.21 -16.41 -5.39
C GLU A 124 -5.90 -15.96 -6.83
N GLY A 125 -5.98 -16.91 -7.76
CA GLY A 125 -5.74 -16.66 -9.17
C GLY A 125 -5.73 -17.90 -10.04
N GLU A 126 -5.27 -17.69 -11.26
CA GLU A 126 -5.10 -18.65 -12.34
C GLU A 126 -3.96 -19.64 -12.09
N ASP A 127 -3.96 -20.78 -12.77
CA ASP A 127 -2.98 -21.85 -12.58
C ASP A 127 -1.52 -21.39 -12.73
N ILE A 128 -0.65 -21.98 -11.90
CA ILE A 128 0.81 -21.77 -11.96
C ILE A 128 1.37 -22.57 -13.13
N ASP A 129 2.26 -21.96 -13.94
CA ASP A 129 2.93 -22.65 -15.05
C ASP A 129 3.58 -23.96 -14.55
N PRO A 130 3.19 -25.14 -15.06
CA PRO A 130 3.70 -26.42 -14.59
C PRO A 130 5.22 -26.58 -14.68
N SER A 131 5.88 -25.81 -15.57
CA SER A 131 7.35 -25.78 -15.67
C SER A 131 8.06 -25.34 -14.39
N HIS A 132 7.35 -24.71 -13.45
CA HIS A 132 7.91 -24.31 -12.15
C HIS A 132 8.00 -25.45 -11.13
N TYR A 133 7.25 -26.54 -11.30
CA TYR A 133 7.17 -27.61 -10.30
C TYR A 133 7.16 -29.05 -10.86
N GLN A 134 7.16 -29.20 -12.18
CA GLN A 134 7.28 -30.50 -12.83
C GLN A 134 8.73 -30.77 -13.22
N ALA A 135 9.37 -31.69 -12.50
CA ALA A 135 10.61 -32.34 -12.94
C ALA A 135 10.33 -33.61 -13.78
N GLU A 136 9.12 -34.17 -13.69
CA GLU A 136 8.68 -35.37 -14.41
C GLU A 136 7.41 -35.11 -15.22
N VAL A 137 7.25 -35.85 -16.33
CA VAL A 137 6.09 -35.78 -17.23
C VAL A 137 4.82 -36.01 -16.42
N SER A 138 3.83 -35.12 -16.56
CA SER A 138 2.54 -35.29 -15.91
C SER A 138 1.95 -36.66 -16.25
N GLY A 139 1.48 -37.42 -15.25
CA GLY A 139 0.76 -38.69 -15.47
C GLY A 139 -0.62 -38.52 -16.12
N LEU A 140 -0.89 -37.35 -16.71
CA LEU A 140 -2.11 -37.00 -17.42
C LEU A 140 -1.87 -37.11 -18.93
N SER A 141 -2.82 -37.73 -19.63
CA SER A 141 -2.80 -37.81 -21.09
C SER A 141 -3.10 -36.44 -21.72
N PRO A 142 -2.73 -36.21 -23.00
CA PRO A 142 -3.10 -34.99 -23.71
C PRO A 142 -4.61 -34.73 -23.73
N GLU A 143 -5.42 -35.79 -23.78
CA GLU A 143 -6.87 -35.71 -23.74
C GLU A 143 -7.39 -35.28 -22.37
N GLU A 144 -6.80 -35.79 -21.29
CA GLU A 144 -7.13 -35.36 -19.91
C GLU A 144 -6.76 -33.89 -19.70
N LEU A 145 -5.60 -33.44 -20.20
CA LEU A 145 -5.19 -32.03 -20.13
C LEU A 145 -6.15 -31.10 -20.90
N GLU A 146 -6.63 -31.54 -22.06
CA GLU A 146 -7.61 -30.77 -22.84
C GLU A 146 -8.99 -30.75 -22.17
N GLU A 147 -9.38 -31.84 -21.49
CA GLU A 147 -10.60 -31.87 -20.69
C GLU A 147 -10.53 -30.89 -19.52
N ILE A 148 -9.41 -30.86 -18.78
CA ILE A 148 -9.16 -29.92 -17.68
C ILE A 148 -9.27 -28.48 -18.18
N ARG A 149 -8.65 -28.14 -19.32
CA ARG A 149 -8.74 -26.79 -19.92
C ARG A 149 -10.17 -26.38 -20.27
N ARG A 150 -11.00 -27.33 -20.72
CA ARG A 150 -12.40 -27.05 -21.05
C ARG A 150 -13.25 -26.91 -19.79
N LEU A 151 -13.00 -27.73 -18.77
CA LEU A 151 -13.75 -27.72 -17.52
C LEU A 151 -13.43 -26.46 -16.69
N HIS A 152 -12.15 -26.08 -16.63
CA HIS A 152 -11.62 -24.96 -15.84
C HIS A 152 -11.13 -23.82 -16.74
N ALA A 153 -11.94 -23.44 -17.73
CA ALA A 153 -11.56 -22.46 -18.76
C ALA A 153 -11.25 -21.06 -18.20
N SER A 154 -11.77 -20.71 -17.02
CA SER A 154 -11.47 -19.47 -16.30
C SER A 154 -10.10 -19.46 -15.62
N ASP A 155 -9.57 -20.64 -15.28
CA ASP A 155 -8.48 -20.78 -14.31
C ASP A 155 -7.20 -21.33 -14.96
N THR A 156 -7.32 -22.16 -15.99
CA THR A 156 -6.19 -22.81 -16.69
C THR A 156 -5.35 -21.86 -17.57
N ALA A 157 -5.71 -20.58 -17.63
CA ALA A 157 -4.96 -19.56 -18.35
C ALA A 157 -3.70 -19.15 -17.58
N VAL A 158 -2.58 -19.82 -17.86
CA VAL A 158 -1.28 -19.55 -17.23
C VAL A 158 -0.86 -18.08 -17.39
N ASP A 159 -0.61 -17.41 -16.27
CA ASP A 159 -0.14 -16.03 -16.23
C ASP A 159 1.32 -15.95 -15.78
N ARG A 160 2.23 -16.03 -16.76
CA ARG A 160 3.68 -16.01 -16.53
C ARG A 160 4.19 -14.74 -15.85
N GLU A 161 3.56 -13.59 -16.11
CA GLU A 161 3.94 -12.35 -15.44
C GLU A 161 3.57 -12.41 -13.96
N LYS A 162 2.38 -12.92 -13.63
CA LYS A 162 1.97 -13.17 -12.24
C LYS A 162 2.92 -14.14 -11.55
N ASP A 163 3.19 -15.28 -12.17
CA ASP A 163 4.09 -16.30 -11.64
C ASP A 163 5.47 -15.71 -11.33
N SER A 164 6.03 -14.91 -12.25
CA SER A 164 7.34 -14.28 -12.06
C SER A 164 7.38 -13.31 -10.87
N ILE A 165 6.35 -12.48 -10.71
CA ILE A 165 6.25 -11.50 -9.62
C ILE A 165 6.10 -12.22 -8.28
N GLU A 166 5.20 -13.19 -8.24
CA GLU A 166 4.81 -13.88 -7.00
C GLU A 166 5.87 -14.85 -6.52
N LEU A 167 6.50 -15.63 -7.41
CA LEU A 167 7.64 -16.47 -7.05
C LEU A 167 8.82 -15.62 -6.56
N ARG A 168 9.05 -14.44 -7.15
CA ARG A 168 10.11 -13.54 -6.67
C ARG A 168 9.78 -12.95 -5.30
N LEU A 169 8.54 -12.54 -5.06
CA LEU A 169 8.09 -12.07 -3.75
C LEU A 169 8.17 -13.17 -2.68
N ALA A 170 7.75 -14.39 -3.00
CA ALA A 170 7.86 -15.54 -2.09
C ALA A 170 9.32 -15.81 -1.71
N LYS A 171 10.24 -15.81 -2.69
CA LYS A 171 11.69 -15.93 -2.43
C LYS A 171 12.22 -14.82 -1.53
N LEU A 172 11.86 -13.56 -1.80
CA LEU A 172 12.24 -12.43 -0.94
C LEU A 172 11.74 -12.60 0.50
N CYS A 173 10.52 -13.12 0.69
CA CYS A 173 9.98 -13.37 2.02
C CYS A 173 10.75 -14.47 2.75
N LEU A 174 11.08 -15.57 2.07
CA LEU A 174 11.86 -16.67 2.62
C LEU A 174 13.29 -16.26 2.98
N GLU A 175 13.94 -15.44 2.14
CA GLU A 175 15.30 -14.95 2.34
C GLU A 175 15.40 -13.96 3.51
N ARG A 176 14.42 -13.07 3.66
CA ARG A 176 14.45 -11.97 4.63
C ARG A 176 13.58 -12.21 5.87
N ASN A 177 12.89 -13.34 5.93
CA ASN A 177 11.85 -13.65 6.92
C ASN A 177 10.77 -12.53 6.99
N ILE A 178 10.39 -11.98 5.83
CA ILE A 178 9.25 -11.06 5.75
C ILE A 178 7.98 -11.88 5.99
N PRO A 179 7.06 -11.43 6.86
CA PRO A 179 5.75 -12.04 7.02
C PRO A 179 5.05 -12.29 5.67
N TYR A 180 4.61 -13.52 5.46
CA TYR A 180 3.98 -14.03 4.26
C TYR A 180 2.69 -14.79 4.61
N LEU A 181 1.59 -14.39 3.98
CA LEU A 181 0.33 -15.14 3.97
C LEU A 181 -0.05 -15.48 2.53
N GLY A 182 -0.16 -16.78 2.23
CA GLY A 182 -0.64 -17.26 0.93
C GLY A 182 -2.04 -17.86 1.06
N ILE A 183 -3.00 -17.37 0.27
CA ILE A 183 -4.37 -17.88 0.22
C ILE A 183 -4.63 -18.53 -1.15
N CYS A 184 -5.15 -19.76 -1.15
CA CYS A 184 -5.37 -20.60 -2.33
C CYS A 184 -4.12 -20.66 -3.21
N ARG A 185 -4.14 -20.02 -4.38
CA ARG A 185 -2.97 -19.93 -5.27
C ARG A 185 -1.73 -19.37 -4.57
N GLY A 186 -1.87 -18.42 -3.66
CA GLY A 186 -0.75 -17.93 -2.85
C GLY A 186 -0.08 -19.04 -2.05
N SER A 187 -0.84 -19.94 -1.44
CA SER A 187 -0.28 -21.10 -0.73
C SER A 187 0.49 -22.02 -1.69
N GLN A 188 -0.02 -22.22 -2.90
CA GLN A 188 0.62 -23.05 -3.93
C GLN A 188 1.95 -22.42 -4.39
N ILE A 189 2.00 -21.10 -4.60
CA ILE A 189 3.23 -20.37 -4.92
C ILE A 189 4.29 -20.58 -3.84
N LEU A 190 3.92 -20.47 -2.56
CA LEU A 190 4.84 -20.66 -1.44
C LEU A 190 5.43 -22.08 -1.44
N ASN A 191 4.59 -23.10 -1.67
CA ASN A 191 5.02 -24.48 -1.76
C ASN A 191 6.00 -24.71 -2.92
N VAL A 192 5.65 -24.23 -4.12
CA VAL A 192 6.49 -24.32 -5.33
C VAL A 192 7.82 -23.57 -5.14
N ALA A 193 7.81 -22.39 -4.54
CA ALA A 193 9.01 -21.61 -4.27
C ALA A 193 10.01 -22.35 -3.35
N CYS A 194 9.54 -23.30 -2.54
CA CYS A 194 10.36 -24.15 -1.67
C CYS A 194 10.63 -25.56 -2.24
N GLY A 195 10.32 -25.82 -3.51
CA GLY A 195 10.59 -27.10 -4.18
C GLY A 195 9.49 -28.17 -4.04
N GLY A 196 8.33 -27.80 -3.50
CA GLY A 196 7.13 -28.63 -3.53
C GLY A 196 6.54 -28.76 -4.94
N SER A 197 5.51 -29.60 -5.08
CA SER A 197 4.78 -29.76 -6.35
C SER A 197 3.27 -29.73 -6.18
N LEU A 198 2.55 -29.50 -7.27
CA LEU A 198 1.09 -29.42 -7.31
C LEU A 198 0.48 -30.56 -8.12
N TYR A 199 -0.77 -30.88 -7.81
CA TYR A 199 -1.67 -31.57 -8.74
C TYR A 199 -2.12 -30.55 -9.77
N GLN A 200 -2.05 -30.89 -11.07
CA GLN A 200 -2.63 -30.07 -12.13
C GLN A 200 -4.16 -30.14 -12.11
N ASP A 201 -4.68 -31.30 -11.67
CA ASP A 201 -6.09 -31.46 -11.38
C ASP A 201 -6.28 -32.51 -10.28
N ILE A 202 -6.83 -32.07 -9.14
CA ILE A 202 -7.08 -32.92 -7.98
C ILE A 202 -8.06 -34.04 -8.35
N GLY A 203 -9.14 -33.72 -9.07
CA GLY A 203 -10.19 -34.66 -9.45
C GLY A 203 -9.67 -35.80 -10.32
N LYS A 204 -8.78 -35.53 -11.26
CA LYS A 204 -8.19 -36.51 -12.19
C LYS A 204 -7.00 -37.26 -11.59
N GLU A 205 -6.19 -36.63 -10.74
CA GLU A 205 -4.98 -37.26 -10.21
C GLU A 205 -5.19 -37.95 -8.87
N LEU A 206 -5.92 -37.33 -7.93
CA LEU A 206 -6.07 -37.86 -6.57
C LEU A 206 -7.08 -39.01 -6.52
N SER A 207 -8.12 -38.99 -7.35
CA SER A 207 -9.08 -40.09 -7.50
C SER A 207 -8.42 -41.42 -7.93
N LYS A 208 -7.31 -41.37 -8.67
CA LYS A 208 -6.51 -42.54 -9.06
C LYS A 208 -5.82 -43.21 -7.86
N SER A 209 -5.75 -42.53 -6.71
CA SER A 209 -5.04 -42.98 -5.51
C SER A 209 -5.91 -43.82 -4.56
N GLY A 210 -7.20 -43.99 -4.86
CA GLY A 210 -8.12 -44.84 -4.09
C GLY A 210 -8.62 -44.25 -2.77
N GLY A 211 -8.41 -42.95 -2.52
CA GLY A 211 -8.98 -42.22 -1.38
C GLY A 211 -10.47 -41.88 -1.58
N GLU A 212 -11.11 -41.36 -0.53
CA GLU A 212 -12.44 -40.79 -0.62
C GLU A 212 -12.43 -39.62 -1.61
N ALA A 213 -13.38 -39.58 -2.55
CA ALA A 213 -13.41 -38.49 -3.54
C ALA A 213 -14.07 -37.26 -2.91
N VAL A 214 -13.36 -36.14 -2.90
CA VAL A 214 -13.86 -34.84 -2.42
C VAL A 214 -13.99 -33.89 -3.61
N ALA A 215 -15.13 -33.22 -3.73
CA ALA A 215 -15.29 -32.12 -4.67
C ALA A 215 -14.62 -30.88 -4.07
N HIS A 216 -13.58 -30.36 -4.72
CA HIS A 216 -12.86 -29.14 -4.31
C HIS A 216 -13.29 -27.89 -5.09
N ILE A 217 -14.23 -28.07 -6.02
CA ILE A 217 -14.87 -26.99 -6.75
C ILE A 217 -16.24 -27.47 -7.20
N ASP A 218 -17.25 -26.64 -6.99
CA ASP A 218 -18.58 -26.84 -7.52
C ASP A 218 -18.96 -25.57 -8.30
N TYR A 219 -19.13 -25.70 -9.62
CA TYR A 219 -19.49 -24.56 -10.46
C TYR A 219 -20.98 -24.17 -10.35
N ASP A 220 -21.83 -25.09 -9.86
CA ASP A 220 -23.25 -24.83 -9.64
C ASP A 220 -23.49 -24.15 -8.27
N ASP A 221 -22.63 -24.39 -7.28
CA ASP A 221 -22.64 -23.74 -5.95
C ASP A 221 -21.30 -23.09 -5.58
N TYR A 222 -20.79 -22.22 -6.46
CA TYR A 222 -19.42 -21.70 -6.36
C TYR A 222 -19.07 -20.98 -5.04
N ASP A 223 -19.97 -20.13 -4.52
CA ASP A 223 -19.73 -19.39 -3.28
C ASP A 223 -20.18 -20.16 -2.03
N GLY A 224 -21.13 -21.08 -2.17
CA GLY A 224 -21.74 -21.84 -1.07
C GLY A 224 -21.07 -23.17 -0.78
N HIS A 225 -20.32 -23.73 -1.73
CA HIS A 225 -19.70 -25.04 -1.59
C HIS A 225 -18.74 -25.12 -0.40
N ARG A 226 -18.85 -26.20 0.38
CA ARG A 226 -18.01 -26.49 1.54
C ARG A 226 -17.65 -27.97 1.58
N HIS A 227 -16.46 -28.30 2.07
CA HIS A 227 -16.09 -29.67 2.46
C HIS A 227 -15.44 -29.68 3.84
N PRO A 228 -15.48 -30.82 4.57
CA PRO A 228 -14.79 -30.93 5.84
C PRO A 228 -13.27 -30.95 5.63
N VAL A 229 -12.54 -30.47 6.63
CA VAL A 229 -11.10 -30.66 6.78
C VAL A 229 -10.80 -31.07 8.20
N ARG A 230 -9.91 -32.05 8.36
CA ARG A 230 -9.38 -32.46 9.65
C ARG A 230 -8.22 -31.55 10.03
N VAL A 231 -8.40 -30.79 11.10
CA VAL A 231 -7.36 -29.90 11.63
C VAL A 231 -6.34 -30.69 12.44
N VAL A 232 -5.05 -30.41 12.26
CA VAL A 232 -3.94 -31.06 12.97
C VAL A 232 -3.74 -30.38 14.32
N GLU A 233 -3.84 -31.14 15.41
CA GLU A 233 -3.64 -30.64 16.77
C GLU A 233 -2.26 -30.00 16.96
N GLY A 234 -2.18 -29.01 17.86
CA GLY A 234 -0.94 -28.30 18.19
C GLY A 234 -0.46 -27.30 17.13
N THR A 235 -1.15 -27.16 15.99
CA THR A 235 -0.81 -26.18 14.95
C THR A 235 -1.46 -24.81 15.20
N PRO A 236 -0.98 -23.73 14.52
CA PRO A 236 -1.65 -22.42 14.57
C PRO A 236 -3.14 -22.47 14.23
N LEU A 237 -3.50 -23.21 13.18
CA LEU A 237 -4.89 -23.35 12.74
C LEU A 237 -5.76 -24.00 13.82
N HIS A 238 -5.25 -25.03 14.51
CA HIS A 238 -5.93 -25.64 15.64
C HIS A 238 -6.21 -24.64 16.76
N ALA A 239 -5.25 -23.76 17.08
CA ALA A 239 -5.44 -22.74 18.10
C ALA A 239 -6.54 -21.74 17.72
N TRP A 240 -6.58 -21.30 16.46
CA TRP A 240 -7.56 -20.33 15.95
C TRP A 240 -8.99 -20.86 15.96
N PHE A 241 -9.17 -22.13 15.63
CA PHE A 241 -10.49 -22.75 15.53
C PHE A 241 -10.88 -23.58 16.77
N LYS A 242 -10.07 -23.60 17.83
CA LYS A 242 -10.31 -24.43 19.02
C LYS A 242 -11.73 -24.35 19.59
N GLY A 243 -12.35 -23.17 19.58
CA GLY A 243 -13.72 -22.98 20.08
C GLY A 243 -14.83 -23.42 19.11
N SER A 244 -14.48 -23.73 17.87
CA SER A 244 -15.39 -24.19 16.80
C SER A 244 -15.20 -25.67 16.47
N LEU A 245 -14.12 -26.27 16.94
CA LEU A 245 -13.82 -27.69 16.82
C LEU A 245 -14.58 -28.46 17.92
N GLY A 246 -15.27 -29.54 17.56
CA GLY A 246 -15.99 -30.38 18.52
C GLY A 246 -15.06 -31.07 19.52
N GLU A 247 -15.57 -31.53 20.66
CA GLU A 247 -14.78 -32.33 21.61
C GLU A 247 -14.60 -33.76 21.09
N GLY A 248 -13.45 -34.10 20.51
CA GLY A 248 -13.13 -35.45 20.04
C GLY A 248 -11.86 -35.56 19.19
N VAL A 249 -11.33 -36.77 19.00
CA VAL A 249 -10.18 -37.04 18.12
C VAL A 249 -10.64 -36.95 16.66
N GLY A 250 -10.07 -36.03 15.88
CA GLY A 250 -10.45 -35.81 14.48
C GLY A 250 -11.50 -34.71 14.30
N THR A 251 -11.22 -33.52 14.86
CA THR A 251 -12.14 -32.38 14.76
C THR A 251 -12.19 -31.84 13.33
N GLU A 252 -13.35 -31.98 12.70
CA GLU A 252 -13.61 -31.50 11.35
C GLU A 252 -14.08 -30.04 11.37
N LEU A 253 -13.57 -29.24 10.44
CA LEU A 253 -14.00 -27.89 10.15
C LEU A 253 -14.57 -27.87 8.72
N ALA A 254 -15.77 -27.35 8.52
CA ALA A 254 -16.28 -27.13 7.17
C ALA A 254 -15.66 -25.86 6.58
N VAL A 255 -14.93 -25.97 5.48
CA VAL A 255 -14.26 -24.84 4.82
C VAL A 255 -14.79 -24.66 3.41
N ASN A 256 -14.68 -23.43 2.88
CA ASN A 256 -15.01 -23.15 1.49
C ASN A 256 -13.93 -23.64 0.53
N SER A 257 -14.37 -23.99 -0.68
CA SER A 257 -13.49 -24.64 -1.64
C SER A 257 -13.90 -24.29 -3.06
N TYR A 258 -12.94 -23.83 -3.84
CA TYR A 258 -13.09 -23.49 -5.25
C TYR A 258 -11.73 -23.56 -5.96
N HIS A 259 -11.08 -24.70 -5.84
CA HIS A 259 -9.77 -24.95 -6.45
C HIS A 259 -9.74 -26.34 -7.09
N HIS A 260 -9.25 -26.39 -8.33
CA HIS A 260 -9.01 -27.68 -9.00
C HIS A 260 -7.53 -28.10 -8.92
N GLN A 261 -6.62 -27.17 -8.61
CA GLN A 261 -5.23 -27.45 -8.24
C GLN A 261 -5.05 -27.49 -6.72
N GLY A 262 -4.02 -28.21 -6.26
CA GLY A 262 -3.67 -28.29 -4.85
C GLY A 262 -2.29 -28.89 -4.62
N VAL A 263 -1.82 -28.89 -3.37
CA VAL A 263 -0.48 -29.39 -3.02
C VAL A 263 -0.40 -30.91 -3.19
N LYS A 264 0.50 -31.37 -4.06
CA LYS A 264 0.82 -32.80 -4.29
C LYS A 264 1.97 -33.28 -3.42
N ARG A 265 3.06 -32.52 -3.41
CA ARG A 265 4.19 -32.73 -2.51
C ARG A 265 4.42 -31.44 -1.76
N LEU A 266 4.17 -31.48 -0.46
CA LEU A 266 4.51 -30.38 0.42
C LEU A 266 6.04 -30.27 0.53
N ALA A 267 6.59 -29.07 0.41
CA ALA A 267 8.01 -28.84 0.59
C ALA A 267 8.47 -29.21 2.01
N GLU A 268 9.67 -29.78 2.15
CA GLU A 268 10.20 -30.31 3.43
C GLU A 268 10.26 -29.27 4.56
N ARG A 269 10.32 -27.99 4.20
CA ARG A 269 10.33 -26.85 5.12
C ARG A 269 9.02 -26.67 5.90
N PHE A 270 7.91 -27.20 5.40
CA PHE A 270 6.58 -26.91 5.94
C PHE A 270 5.96 -28.08 6.70
N VAL A 271 5.16 -27.72 7.70
CA VAL A 271 4.34 -28.67 8.47
C VAL A 271 2.87 -28.46 8.11
N PRO A 272 2.12 -29.52 7.76
CA PRO A 272 0.70 -29.41 7.45
C PRO A 272 -0.14 -29.10 8.69
N MET A 273 -1.21 -28.33 8.50
CA MET A 273 -2.16 -27.90 9.54
C MET A 273 -3.56 -28.44 9.34
N ALA A 274 -3.94 -28.79 8.12
CA ALA A 274 -5.25 -29.37 7.81
C ALA A 274 -5.15 -30.31 6.61
N PHE A 275 -6.02 -31.32 6.61
CA PHE A 275 -6.19 -32.26 5.50
C PHE A 275 -7.66 -32.41 5.13
N ALA A 276 -7.98 -32.42 3.85
CA ALA A 276 -9.27 -32.90 3.37
C ALA A 276 -9.37 -34.44 3.51
N PRO A 277 -10.58 -35.04 3.46
CA PRO A 277 -10.78 -36.49 3.56
C PRO A 277 -9.99 -37.33 2.54
N ASP A 278 -9.74 -36.77 1.37
CA ASP A 278 -8.95 -37.38 0.30
C ASP A 278 -7.42 -37.30 0.53
N GLY A 279 -7.00 -36.67 1.63
CA GLY A 279 -5.60 -36.50 2.01
C GLY A 279 -4.94 -35.24 1.46
N LEU A 280 -5.66 -34.39 0.71
CA LEU A 280 -5.12 -33.13 0.22
C LEU A 280 -4.74 -32.20 1.38
N VAL A 281 -3.58 -31.55 1.31
CA VAL A 281 -3.15 -30.56 2.30
C VAL A 281 -3.92 -29.25 2.08
N GLU A 282 -4.64 -28.82 3.12
CA GLU A 282 -5.52 -27.63 3.09
C GLU A 282 -4.93 -26.40 3.79
N GLY A 283 -3.83 -26.60 4.50
CA GLY A 283 -3.07 -25.53 5.12
C GLY A 283 -1.74 -26.04 5.65
N PHE A 284 -0.74 -25.19 5.67
CA PHE A 284 0.60 -25.51 6.16
C PHE A 284 1.34 -24.25 6.60
N TYR A 285 2.36 -24.42 7.44
CA TYR A 285 3.17 -23.30 7.95
C TYR A 285 4.63 -23.70 8.10
N ASP A 286 5.49 -22.69 8.20
CA ASP A 286 6.90 -22.87 8.56
C ASP A 286 7.06 -22.82 10.08
N PRO A 287 7.42 -23.93 10.76
CA PRO A 287 7.56 -23.96 12.21
C PRO A 287 8.74 -23.09 12.71
N ASP A 288 9.80 -22.91 11.90
CA ASP A 288 10.97 -22.11 12.26
C ASP A 288 10.74 -20.61 12.02
N ALA A 289 9.75 -20.26 11.20
CA ALA A 289 9.34 -18.90 10.88
C ALA A 289 7.92 -18.56 11.35
N TYR A 290 7.46 -19.16 12.47
CA TYR A 290 6.18 -18.83 13.09
C TYR A 290 6.35 -18.32 14.53
N ASN A 291 6.32 -16.99 14.67
CA ASN A 291 6.17 -16.27 15.92
C ASN A 291 5.69 -14.85 15.60
N PRO A 292 4.36 -14.62 15.59
CA PRO A 292 3.78 -13.33 15.22
C PRO A 292 4.31 -12.15 16.05
N GLU A 293 4.58 -12.36 17.34
CA GLU A 293 5.10 -11.30 18.22
C GLU A 293 6.55 -10.89 17.89
N GLU A 294 7.31 -11.77 17.23
CA GLU A 294 8.68 -11.50 16.76
C GLU A 294 8.76 -11.08 15.28
N GLY A 295 7.61 -10.94 14.62
CA GLY A 295 7.53 -10.61 13.21
C GLY A 295 7.87 -11.76 12.27
N LYS A 296 7.63 -13.01 12.69
CA LYS A 296 7.80 -14.20 11.88
C LYS A 296 6.44 -14.82 11.59
N PHE A 297 6.08 -14.93 10.32
CA PHE A 297 4.82 -15.56 9.91
C PHE A 297 4.98 -16.02 8.46
N ILE A 298 5.15 -17.32 8.19
CA ILE A 298 5.17 -17.86 6.83
C ILE A 298 4.18 -19.02 6.77
N MET A 299 3.10 -18.84 6.00
CA MET A 299 1.97 -19.76 6.00
C MET A 299 1.22 -19.76 4.66
N GLY A 300 0.67 -20.92 4.31
CA GLY A 300 -0.28 -21.10 3.22
C GLY A 300 -1.59 -21.74 3.69
N LEU A 301 -2.72 -21.24 3.22
CA LEU A 301 -4.06 -21.84 3.37
C LEU A 301 -4.66 -22.03 1.98
N GLN A 302 -5.25 -23.19 1.73
CA GLN A 302 -5.85 -23.52 0.43
C GLN A 302 -7.30 -23.03 0.33
N PHE A 303 -8.06 -23.13 1.41
CA PHE A 303 -9.38 -22.51 1.56
C PHE A 303 -9.29 -20.99 1.81
N HIS A 304 -10.46 -20.33 1.86
CA HIS A 304 -10.64 -18.88 1.88
C HIS A 304 -11.30 -18.37 3.16
N PRO A 305 -10.55 -18.23 4.27
CA PRO A 305 -11.10 -17.78 5.54
C PRO A 305 -11.71 -16.37 5.47
N GLU A 306 -11.27 -15.52 4.54
CA GLU A 306 -11.82 -14.18 4.34
C GLU A 306 -13.26 -14.17 3.78
N ARG A 307 -13.67 -15.28 3.15
CA ARG A 307 -14.99 -15.49 2.53
C ARG A 307 -15.90 -16.43 3.31
N MET A 308 -15.44 -17.03 4.39
CA MET A 308 -16.27 -17.90 5.25
C MET A 308 -17.19 -17.05 6.12
N ARG A 309 -18.24 -16.50 5.50
CA ARG A 309 -19.19 -15.58 6.09
C ARG A 309 -20.62 -16.09 5.90
N ARG A 310 -21.47 -15.73 6.86
CA ARG A 310 -22.90 -16.06 6.83
C ARG A 310 -23.57 -15.36 5.66
N SER A 311 -24.45 -16.07 4.95
CA SER A 311 -25.15 -15.52 3.79
C SER A 311 -25.88 -14.20 4.11
N GLY A 312 -25.55 -13.14 3.35
CA GLY A 312 -26.15 -11.82 3.52
C GLY A 312 -25.65 -11.01 4.72
N SER A 313 -24.53 -11.42 5.35
CA SER A 313 -23.92 -10.73 6.49
C SER A 313 -22.40 -10.65 6.35
N ASP A 314 -21.79 -9.66 7.01
CA ASP A 314 -20.34 -9.58 7.16
C ASP A 314 -19.83 -10.45 8.34
N GLU A 315 -20.71 -11.12 9.07
CA GLU A 315 -20.33 -12.03 10.15
C GLU A 315 -19.66 -13.30 9.61
N PHE A 316 -18.52 -13.66 10.19
CA PHE A 316 -17.83 -14.91 9.87
C PHE A 316 -18.59 -16.15 10.36
N ASP A 317 -18.45 -17.26 9.63
CA ASP A 317 -19.00 -18.57 9.99
C ASP A 317 -18.43 -19.06 11.33
N TYR A 318 -17.14 -18.79 11.56
CA TYR A 318 -16.42 -19.16 12.78
C TYR A 318 -15.64 -17.97 13.35
N PRO A 319 -15.52 -17.84 14.69
CA PRO A 319 -14.67 -16.83 15.32
C PRO A 319 -13.18 -16.91 14.89
N GLY A 320 -12.72 -18.09 14.45
CA GLY A 320 -11.34 -18.32 14.01
C GLY A 320 -11.02 -17.86 12.59
N CYS A 321 -12.02 -17.61 11.73
CA CYS A 321 -11.82 -17.13 10.35
C CYS A 321 -10.89 -15.90 10.25
N PRO A 322 -11.07 -14.83 11.03
CA PRO A 322 -10.19 -13.66 10.95
C PRO A 322 -8.77 -13.90 11.48
N SER A 323 -8.50 -14.96 12.23
CA SER A 323 -7.26 -15.12 12.99
C SER A 323 -6.01 -15.19 12.10
N ALA A 324 -6.11 -15.77 10.91
CA ALA A 324 -5.00 -15.79 9.95
C ALA A 324 -4.52 -14.36 9.59
N TYR A 325 -5.46 -13.44 9.34
CA TYR A 325 -5.15 -12.04 9.01
C TYR A 325 -4.71 -11.26 10.25
N GLN A 326 -5.32 -11.50 11.41
CA GLN A 326 -4.94 -10.87 12.67
C GLN A 326 -3.48 -11.19 13.03
N GLU A 327 -3.13 -12.47 13.03
CA GLU A 327 -1.77 -12.92 13.37
C GLU A 327 -0.76 -12.53 12.30
N PHE A 328 -1.16 -12.55 11.01
CA PHE A 328 -0.33 -12.02 9.94
C PHE A 328 -0.02 -10.54 10.13
N VAL A 329 -1.04 -9.68 10.34
CA VAL A 329 -0.84 -8.24 10.50
C VAL A 329 -0.07 -7.91 11.79
N ARG A 330 -0.30 -8.67 12.87
CA ARG A 330 0.50 -8.61 14.09
C ARG A 330 1.99 -8.86 13.78
N ALA A 331 2.30 -9.89 13.00
CA ALA A 331 3.67 -10.17 12.55
C ALA A 331 4.24 -9.05 11.67
N VAL A 332 3.44 -8.50 10.77
CA VAL A 332 3.84 -7.36 9.92
C VAL A 332 4.21 -6.13 10.76
N ILE A 333 3.43 -5.82 11.79
CA ILE A 333 3.70 -4.72 12.73
C ILE A 333 4.99 -5.00 13.52
N ALA A 334 5.17 -6.21 14.04
CA ALA A 334 6.38 -6.57 14.79
C ALA A 334 7.64 -6.54 13.90
N TYR A 335 7.53 -7.03 12.67
CA TYR A 335 8.60 -6.98 11.67
C TYR A 335 8.98 -5.55 11.32
N GLN A 336 8.00 -4.66 11.10
CA GLN A 336 8.22 -3.23 10.86
C GLN A 336 8.99 -2.56 12.01
N LYS A 337 8.62 -2.84 13.27
CA LYS A 337 9.33 -2.32 14.44
C LYS A 337 10.78 -2.81 14.48
N LYS A 338 11.01 -4.08 14.18
CA LYS A 338 12.34 -4.69 14.12
C LYS A 338 13.23 -4.03 13.07
N VAL A 339 12.75 -3.90 11.83
CA VAL A 339 13.48 -3.25 10.73
C VAL A 339 13.83 -1.79 11.08
N ASN A 340 12.87 -1.05 11.64
CA ASN A 340 13.11 0.33 12.07
C ASN A 340 14.14 0.43 13.21
N SER A 341 14.13 -0.50 14.16
CA SER A 341 15.10 -0.52 15.27
C SER A 341 16.52 -0.90 14.85
N SER A 342 16.67 -1.65 13.77
CA SER A 342 17.97 -2.06 13.21
C SER A 342 18.63 -1.02 12.30
N THR A 343 17.98 0.12 12.04
CA THR A 343 18.57 1.21 11.25
C THR A 343 19.47 2.07 12.15
N PRO A 344 20.80 2.12 11.94
CA PRO A 344 21.70 2.81 12.86
C PRO A 344 21.46 4.32 12.85
N VAL A 345 21.00 4.86 13.97
CA VAL A 345 21.02 6.31 14.24
C VAL A 345 22.48 6.75 14.41
N PRO A 346 23.04 7.64 13.57
CA PRO A 346 24.40 8.12 13.77
C PRO A 346 24.54 8.83 15.12
N LYS A 347 25.57 8.47 15.91
CA LYS A 347 25.93 9.17 17.15
C LYS A 347 26.13 10.66 16.87
N GLY A 348 25.56 11.50 17.74
CA GLY A 348 25.39 12.94 17.57
C GLY A 348 26.61 13.71 17.06
N LEU A 349 26.37 14.54 16.05
CA LEU A 349 27.34 15.49 15.51
C LEU A 349 27.52 16.66 16.49
N LYS A 350 28.77 16.93 16.92
CA LYS A 350 29.11 18.19 17.59
C LYS A 350 29.00 19.33 16.55
N MET A 351 28.07 20.26 16.76
CA MET A 351 27.92 21.42 15.88
C MET A 351 29.08 22.41 16.02
N ASP A 352 29.52 22.98 14.90
CA ASP A 352 30.47 24.09 14.90
C ASP A 352 29.79 25.43 15.24
N ARG A 353 30.59 26.44 15.57
CA ARG A 353 30.10 27.79 15.93
C ARG A 353 29.26 28.46 14.84
N ALA A 354 29.49 28.15 13.56
CA ALA A 354 28.77 28.76 12.44
C ALA A 354 27.36 28.18 12.32
N MET A 355 27.23 26.87 12.52
CA MET A 355 25.95 26.17 12.57
C MET A 355 25.11 26.60 13.78
N GLU A 356 25.74 26.76 14.95
CA GLU A 356 25.07 27.27 16.15
C GLU A 356 24.56 28.72 15.94
N LYS A 357 25.32 29.55 15.22
CA LYS A 357 24.92 30.92 14.90
C LYS A 357 23.72 30.94 13.93
N LYS A 358 23.73 30.10 12.90
CA LYS A 358 22.60 29.96 11.96
C LYS A 358 21.34 29.45 12.67
N ARG A 359 21.47 28.47 13.56
CA ARG A 359 20.37 27.98 14.41
C ARG A 359 19.75 29.11 15.23
N LYS A 360 20.57 29.94 15.88
CA LYS A 360 20.08 31.07 16.68
C LYS A 360 19.36 32.13 15.84
N ILE A 361 19.83 32.40 14.63
CA ILE A 361 19.19 33.34 13.69
C ILE A 361 17.82 32.81 13.26
N ILE A 362 17.73 31.53 12.92
CA ILE A 362 16.46 30.88 12.53
C ILE A 362 15.45 30.88 13.70
N VAL A 363 15.89 30.58 14.93
CA VAL A 363 15.00 30.64 16.11
C VAL A 363 14.53 32.08 16.37
N ARG A 364 15.41 33.06 16.18
CA ARG A 364 15.10 34.48 16.34
C ARG A 364 14.14 34.98 15.27
N SER A 365 14.34 34.61 14.01
CA SER A 365 13.47 34.99 12.88
C SER A 365 12.04 34.52 13.09
N PHE A 366 11.87 33.31 13.63
CA PHE A 366 10.55 32.78 13.94
C PHE A 366 9.90 33.44 15.16
N SER A 367 10.69 33.82 16.16
CA SER A 367 10.18 34.61 17.30
C SER A 367 9.68 35.98 16.83
N LEU A 368 10.42 36.64 15.94
CA LEU A 368 10.03 37.91 15.31
C LEU A 368 8.75 37.77 14.47
N ALA A 369 8.64 36.73 13.64
CA ALA A 369 7.46 36.47 12.83
C ALA A 369 6.20 36.25 13.68
N ARG A 370 6.32 35.50 14.79
CA ARG A 370 5.25 35.30 15.77
C ARG A 370 4.84 36.61 16.43
N ASP A 371 5.81 37.41 16.86
CA ASP A 371 5.55 38.66 17.57
C ASP A 371 4.90 39.69 16.61
N MET A 372 5.33 39.77 15.35
CA MET A 372 4.66 40.56 14.30
C MET A 372 3.19 40.16 14.11
N TYR A 373 2.94 38.85 14.04
CA TYR A 373 1.60 38.31 13.85
C TYR A 373 0.69 38.63 15.05
N ALA A 374 1.21 38.53 16.27
CA ALA A 374 0.46 38.83 17.50
C ALA A 374 0.23 40.33 17.74
N SER A 375 1.16 41.20 17.31
CA SER A 375 1.14 42.64 17.66
C SER A 375 0.75 43.60 16.52
N ARG A 376 0.66 43.13 15.27
CA ARG A 376 0.31 43.93 14.06
C ARG A 376 1.20 45.17 13.82
N VAL A 377 2.43 45.18 14.32
CA VAL A 377 3.40 46.29 14.13
C VAL A 377 4.45 45.90 13.06
N VAL A 378 4.85 46.88 12.25
CA VAL A 378 5.91 46.75 11.24
C VAL A 378 7.28 46.96 11.90
N LEU A 379 8.21 46.04 11.65
CA LEU A 379 9.54 46.00 12.29
C LEU A 379 10.62 46.84 11.56
N PRO A 380 11.75 47.12 12.22
CA PRO A 380 12.91 47.81 11.62
C PRO A 380 13.63 46.96 10.54
N PRO A 381 14.33 47.59 9.57
CA PRO A 381 14.97 46.91 8.43
C PRO A 381 16.06 45.88 8.81
N SER A 382 16.65 45.99 10.00
CA SER A 382 17.69 45.07 10.47
C SER A 382 17.16 43.70 10.91
N GLU A 383 15.83 43.55 11.06
CA GLU A 383 15.18 42.31 11.48
C GLU A 383 14.49 41.60 10.31
N GLU A 384 14.39 42.26 9.15
CA GLU A 384 13.91 41.73 7.87
C GLU A 384 14.84 40.67 7.29
N THR A 385 16.15 40.83 7.46
CA THR A 385 17.16 39.86 7.02
C THR A 385 17.12 38.56 7.83
N ASP A 386 16.82 38.63 9.13
CA ASP A 386 16.61 37.43 9.95
C ASP A 386 15.34 36.71 9.46
N LEU A 387 14.26 37.43 9.11
CA LEU A 387 13.03 36.87 8.54
C LEU A 387 13.23 36.20 7.18
N GLU A 388 14.07 36.77 6.30
CA GLU A 388 14.45 36.14 5.03
C GLU A 388 15.17 34.79 5.25
N VAL A 389 16.06 34.70 6.24
CA VAL A 389 16.74 33.43 6.57
C VAL A 389 15.75 32.38 7.07
N GLY A 390 14.74 32.79 7.84
CA GLY A 390 13.64 31.91 8.26
C GLY A 390 12.75 31.46 7.08
N ALA A 391 12.48 32.35 6.13
CA ALA A 391 11.70 32.07 4.93
C ALA A 391 12.45 31.12 3.97
N GLU A 392 13.74 31.36 3.72
CA GLU A 392 14.61 30.47 2.94
C GLU A 392 14.67 29.07 3.58
N PHE A 393 14.72 28.98 4.91
CA PHE A 393 14.69 27.69 5.62
C PHE A 393 13.36 26.94 5.39
N LEU A 394 12.22 27.62 5.44
CA LEU A 394 10.91 27.01 5.20
C LEU A 394 10.74 26.54 3.75
N GLU A 395 11.20 27.34 2.77
CA GLU A 395 11.21 26.94 1.36
C GLU A 395 12.12 25.72 1.12
N SER A 396 13.23 25.62 1.86
CA SER A 396 14.18 24.51 1.77
C SER A 396 13.66 23.20 2.37
N ASN A 397 12.80 23.27 3.39
CA ASN A 397 12.23 22.10 4.10
C ASN A 397 10.90 21.61 3.53
N MET A 398 10.38 22.24 2.48
CA MET A 398 9.22 21.77 1.72
C MET A 398 9.60 20.75 0.63
N ALA A 399 10.76 20.09 0.79
CA ALA A 399 11.27 19.11 -0.16
C ALA A 399 10.56 17.76 0.01
N LEU A 400 10.06 17.26 -1.12
CA LEU A 400 9.42 15.94 -1.24
C LEU A 400 10.44 14.83 -0.94
N SER A 401 10.02 13.76 -0.26
CA SER A 401 10.85 12.60 0.02
C SER A 401 11.43 11.98 -1.26
N LEU A 402 12.60 11.32 -1.18
CA LEU A 402 13.23 10.58 -2.28
C LEU A 402 12.23 9.64 -3.00
N GLN A 403 11.26 9.08 -2.26
CA GLN A 403 10.21 8.21 -2.78
C GLN A 403 9.16 9.00 -3.59
N GLN A 404 8.77 10.19 -3.14
CA GLN A 404 7.89 11.11 -3.90
C GLN A 404 8.60 11.69 -5.13
N GLU A 405 9.91 11.94 -5.02
CA GLU A 405 10.75 12.42 -6.11
C GLU A 405 10.91 11.37 -7.22
N ASN A 406 11.12 10.10 -6.86
CA ASN A 406 11.15 8.99 -7.82
C ASN A 406 9.79 8.81 -8.52
N ARG A 407 8.68 8.96 -7.79
CA ARG A 407 7.32 8.97 -8.35
C ARG A 407 7.13 10.09 -9.37
N LEU A 408 7.62 11.29 -9.06
CA LEU A 408 7.54 12.44 -9.95
C LEU A 408 8.50 12.35 -11.14
N LYS A 409 9.68 11.75 -10.99
CA LYS A 409 10.61 11.45 -12.08
C LYS A 409 9.98 10.45 -13.07
N GLN A 410 9.26 9.45 -12.58
CA GLN A 410 8.51 8.49 -13.40
C GLN A 410 7.31 9.13 -14.11
N MET A 411 6.59 10.06 -13.46
CA MET A 411 5.49 10.83 -14.07
C MET A 411 5.99 11.92 -15.06
N GLY A 412 7.18 12.48 -14.83
CA GLY A 412 7.77 13.54 -15.64
C GLY A 412 8.27 13.08 -17.01
N ALA A 413 8.50 11.77 -17.20
CA ALA A 413 8.85 11.18 -18.49
C ALA A 413 7.77 11.40 -19.58
N THR A 414 6.56 11.83 -19.20
CA THR A 414 5.44 12.06 -20.12
C THR A 414 5.24 13.54 -20.51
N VAL A 415 6.02 14.50 -19.98
CA VAL A 415 5.74 15.94 -20.15
C VAL A 415 6.80 16.65 -21.02
N ARG A 416 6.33 17.39 -22.03
CA ARG A 416 7.09 18.00 -23.16
C ARG A 416 8.09 19.13 -22.81
N ASN A 417 8.73 19.16 -21.65
CA ASN A 417 9.82 20.13 -21.38
C ASN A 417 10.81 19.61 -20.33
N ALA A 418 11.51 18.53 -20.68
CA ALA A 418 12.45 17.83 -19.80
C ALA A 418 13.62 18.72 -19.31
N SER A 419 14.09 19.68 -20.11
CA SER A 419 15.28 20.48 -19.78
C SER A 419 15.08 21.46 -18.60
N SER A 420 13.96 22.19 -18.58
CA SER A 420 13.63 23.10 -17.46
C SER A 420 13.31 22.34 -16.17
N TYR A 421 12.70 21.16 -16.29
CA TYR A 421 12.39 20.27 -15.16
C TYR A 421 13.66 19.68 -14.54
N MET A 422 14.58 19.18 -15.37
CA MET A 422 15.86 18.60 -14.92
C MET A 422 16.75 19.65 -14.24
N GLN A 423 16.71 20.91 -14.67
CA GLN A 423 17.47 21.99 -14.04
C GLN A 423 16.91 22.37 -12.65
N LYS A 424 15.58 22.36 -12.48
CA LYS A 424 14.94 22.57 -11.17
C LYS A 424 15.15 21.41 -10.21
N LEU A 425 15.14 20.16 -10.71
CA LEU A 425 15.46 18.98 -9.90
C LEU A 425 16.89 19.04 -9.36
N LYS A 426 17.87 19.39 -10.21
CA LYS A 426 19.28 19.49 -9.80
C LYS A 426 19.51 20.57 -8.73
N MET A 427 18.84 21.72 -8.85
CA MET A 427 18.87 22.77 -7.82
C MET A 427 18.20 22.34 -6.50
N ASN A 428 17.16 21.51 -6.57
CA ASN A 428 16.50 20.98 -5.37
C ASN A 428 17.34 19.88 -4.69
N GLU A 429 18.04 19.05 -5.45
CA GLU A 429 18.91 17.97 -4.93
C GLU A 429 20.11 18.54 -4.13
N GLU A 430 20.71 19.63 -4.61
CA GLU A 430 21.78 20.36 -3.91
C GLU A 430 21.28 21.00 -2.60
N ARG A 431 20.05 21.55 -2.62
CA ARG A 431 19.41 22.17 -1.45
C ARG A 431 18.94 21.15 -0.41
N GLU A 432 18.45 19.99 -0.86
CA GLU A 432 18.02 18.88 -0.02
C GLU A 432 19.21 18.22 0.68
N THR A 433 20.34 18.08 -0.01
CA THR A 433 21.60 17.60 0.59
C THR A 433 22.05 18.52 1.71
N LEU A 434 21.88 19.83 1.55
CA LEU A 434 22.21 20.82 2.57
C LEU A 434 21.24 20.74 3.77
N ALA A 435 19.94 20.62 3.53
CA ALA A 435 18.91 20.51 4.58
C ALA A 435 19.02 19.20 5.38
N ARG A 436 19.23 18.06 4.72
CA ARG A 436 19.48 16.76 5.36
C ARG A 436 20.75 16.80 6.21
N ASN A 437 21.81 17.46 5.73
CA ASN A 437 23.03 17.66 6.50
C ASN A 437 22.84 18.56 7.73
N VAL A 438 21.86 19.46 7.74
CA VAL A 438 21.54 20.33 8.88
C VAL A 438 20.67 19.61 9.89
N MET A 439 19.60 18.95 9.44
CA MET A 439 18.66 18.22 10.32
C MET A 439 19.30 16.97 10.94
N GLY A 440 20.16 16.27 10.20
CA GLY A 440 20.93 15.13 10.71
C GLY A 440 21.94 15.49 11.81
N LYS A 441 22.15 16.79 12.06
CA LYS A 441 23.03 17.30 13.12
C LYS A 441 22.27 17.79 14.37
N MET A 442 20.93 17.77 14.39
CA MET A 442 20.10 18.28 15.49
C MET A 442 19.87 17.23 16.60
N SER A 443 19.76 17.67 17.87
CA SER A 443 19.39 16.79 18.99
C SER A 443 17.89 16.49 19.02
N ILE A 444 17.48 15.48 19.79
CA ILE A 444 16.07 15.07 19.91
C ILE A 444 15.23 16.20 20.52
N GLU A 445 15.74 16.95 21.50
CA GLU A 445 15.03 18.11 22.04
C GLU A 445 14.87 19.22 20.98
N GLN A 446 15.86 19.40 20.10
CA GLN A 446 15.82 20.41 19.04
C GLN A 446 14.85 20.05 17.92
N LEU A 447 14.74 18.76 17.58
CA LEU A 447 13.74 18.26 16.64
C LEU A 447 12.34 18.37 17.25
N SER A 448 12.20 18.17 18.56
CA SER A 448 10.93 18.34 19.28
C SER A 448 10.50 19.81 19.34
N GLU A 449 11.42 20.75 19.57
CA GLU A 449 11.15 22.19 19.49
C GLU A 449 10.75 22.61 18.07
N LEU A 450 11.44 22.07 17.05
CA LEU A 450 11.11 22.30 15.64
C LEU A 450 9.73 21.75 15.26
N LEU A 451 9.35 20.59 15.79
CA LEU A 451 8.02 20.00 15.62
C LEU A 451 6.93 20.83 16.32
N SER A 452 7.17 21.25 17.57
CA SER A 452 6.26 22.14 18.30
C SER A 452 6.08 23.47 17.58
N PHE A 453 7.13 23.96 16.93
CA PHE A 453 7.11 25.15 16.09
C PHE A 453 6.25 24.97 14.84
N TYR A 454 6.39 23.86 14.11
CA TYR A 454 5.51 23.56 12.96
C TYR A 454 4.04 23.41 13.36
N HIS A 455 3.77 22.85 14.55
CA HIS A 455 2.43 22.73 15.09
C HIS A 455 1.80 24.10 15.41
N MET A 456 2.57 24.98 16.05
CA MET A 456 2.16 26.36 16.35
C MET A 456 1.85 27.15 15.06
N MET A 457 2.68 27.00 14.03
CA MET A 457 2.45 27.63 12.72
C MET A 457 1.17 27.11 12.05
N GLY A 458 0.89 25.81 12.16
CA GLY A 458 -0.38 25.22 11.69
C GLY A 458 -1.60 25.83 12.37
N GLN A 459 -1.53 26.03 13.70
CA GLN A 459 -2.60 26.68 14.47
C GLN A 459 -2.80 28.14 14.06
N ILE A 460 -1.72 28.91 13.97
CA ILE A 460 -1.79 30.32 13.53
C ILE A 460 -2.43 30.42 12.14
N CYS A 461 -2.04 29.57 11.19
CA CYS A 461 -2.65 29.55 9.86
C CYS A 461 -4.14 29.19 9.88
N SER A 462 -4.56 28.30 10.79
CA SER A 462 -5.97 27.95 11.00
C SER A 462 -6.78 29.13 11.55
N ASP A 463 -6.26 29.85 12.53
CA ASP A 463 -6.92 30.99 13.15
C ASP A 463 -7.04 32.17 12.15
N VAL A 464 -6.04 32.39 11.28
CA VAL A 464 -6.13 33.35 10.16
C VAL A 464 -7.29 33.00 9.23
N LEU A 465 -7.46 31.71 8.92
CA LEU A 465 -8.47 31.23 7.99
C LEU A 465 -9.88 31.42 8.55
N GLU A 466 -10.08 31.15 9.84
CA GLU A 466 -11.36 31.39 10.52
C GLU A 466 -11.72 32.87 10.57
N ILE A 467 -10.75 33.74 10.90
CA ILE A 467 -10.99 35.20 10.93
C ILE A 467 -11.36 35.72 9.53
N LYS A 468 -10.69 35.25 8.47
CA LYS A 468 -11.02 35.66 7.10
C LYS A 468 -12.37 35.13 6.60
N LEU A 469 -12.78 33.94 7.05
CA LEU A 469 -14.10 33.37 6.75
C LEU A 469 -15.23 34.17 7.43
N LEU A 470 -14.98 34.71 8.62
CA LEU A 470 -15.91 35.59 9.33
C LEU A 470 -15.97 37.00 8.73
N ASP A 471 -14.89 37.50 8.13
CA ASP A 471 -14.86 38.79 7.41
C ASP A 471 -15.46 38.72 5.99
N THR A 472 -15.81 37.53 5.49
CA THR A 472 -16.42 37.32 4.15
C THR A 472 -17.89 36.87 4.17
N LEU A 473 -18.48 36.76 5.37
CA LEU A 473 -19.93 36.64 5.63
C LEU A 473 -20.47 37.96 6.17
#